data_AF-A0A4U8TD17-F1
#
_entry.id   AF-A0A4U8TD17-F1
#
_cell.length_a   1.000
_cell.length_b   1.000
_cell.length_c   1.000
_cell.angle_alpha   90.00
_cell.angle_beta   90.00
_cell.angle_gamma   90.00
#
_symmetry.space_group_name_H-M   'P 1'
#
loop_
_entity.id
_entity.type
_entity.pdbx_description
1 polymer ?
#
loop_
_entity_poly.entity_id
_entity_poly.type
_entity_poly.pdbx_seq_one_letter_code
_entity_poly.pdbx_strand_id
1 'polypeptide(L)'
;MCFKPLDYSINTCMIFTHSPTPPCDIDYVHFVDSDDMLSIDCIEQCIESIGDNDIVWHDVEYLYEEGIEIQSYPSLLQSLSITQEEANAKSFTPLELWKNMDSFSFVHQGLFAFSLTENLRFSTPLMNEDALFGMILFAHAKAIKVASFYGLIYRHHTNSVSTHGEAQNLYRKSYPSFMLPMIVAFNNDGYSIKHYYFGYSCTFVCLGLLRYIQSPHFAHNNNAALRKKLIAFMKVRAIYAFNTMIFDKDPMHTRELLKPLEPYMQKVSLPTKLAYFTPRFYKLMRTLKRTLKAITS
;
A
#
# COMPACT_ATOMS: atom_id res chain seq x y z
N MET A 1 3.98 -9.58 -27.84
CA MET A 1 5.16 -9.78 -26.97
C MET A 1 4.75 -10.73 -25.86
N CYS A 2 5.39 -11.90 -25.81
CA CYS A 2 5.13 -12.91 -24.79
C CYS A 2 5.77 -12.42 -23.49
N PHE A 3 4.96 -12.12 -22.46
CA PHE A 3 5.47 -11.81 -21.13
C PHE A 3 6.21 -13.05 -20.62
N LYS A 4 7.54 -12.98 -20.54
CA LYS A 4 8.27 -13.91 -19.68
C LYS A 4 7.88 -13.57 -18.23
N PRO A 5 7.52 -14.55 -17.39
CA PRO A 5 7.45 -14.31 -15.96
C PRO A 5 8.84 -13.78 -15.54
N LEU A 6 8.87 -12.63 -14.89
CA LEU A 6 10.05 -12.22 -14.14
C LEU A 6 10.28 -13.32 -13.08
N ASP A 7 11.44 -13.97 -13.17
CA ASP A 7 11.89 -14.92 -12.18
C ASP A 7 12.26 -14.14 -10.91
N TYR A 8 11.39 -14.22 -9.91
CA TYR A 8 11.57 -13.62 -8.59
C TYR A 8 12.13 -14.65 -7.59
N SER A 9 13.09 -15.49 -7.99
CA SER A 9 13.83 -16.31 -7.03
C SER A 9 14.54 -15.38 -6.04
N ILE A 10 13.99 -15.26 -4.83
CA ILE A 10 14.59 -14.58 -3.68
C ILE A 10 15.81 -15.40 -3.27
N ASN A 11 16.94 -15.24 -3.95
CA ASN A 11 18.20 -15.92 -3.60
C ASN A 11 18.98 -15.21 -2.49
N THR A 12 18.39 -14.20 -1.84
CA THR A 12 19.03 -13.48 -0.73
C THR A 12 17.99 -13.08 0.33
N CYS A 13 17.27 -14.05 0.88
CA CYS A 13 16.68 -13.87 2.20
C CYS A 13 17.67 -14.47 3.20
N MET A 14 18.30 -13.63 4.04
CA MET A 14 18.98 -14.13 5.22
C MET A 14 17.90 -14.55 6.21
N ILE A 15 17.61 -15.85 6.26
CA ILE A 15 16.73 -16.40 7.27
C ILE A 15 17.56 -16.53 8.56
N PHE A 16 17.40 -15.59 9.48
CA PHE A 16 17.88 -15.78 10.85
C PHE A 16 16.89 -16.71 11.55
N THR A 17 17.14 -18.01 11.47
CA THR A 17 16.38 -19.00 12.21
C THR A 17 17.05 -19.20 13.56
N HIS A 18 16.35 -18.95 14.67
CA HIS A 18 16.79 -19.45 15.98
C HIS A 18 16.68 -20.99 16.07
N SER A 19 16.07 -21.65 15.07
CA SER A 19 15.98 -23.09 14.92
C SER A 19 16.75 -23.55 13.68
N PRO A 20 17.69 -24.51 13.77
CA PRO A 20 18.50 -24.97 12.63
C PRO A 20 17.69 -25.67 11.51
N THR A 21 16.39 -25.88 11.72
CA THR A 21 15.44 -26.39 10.73
C THR A 21 14.39 -25.31 10.43
N PRO A 22 14.09 -24.99 9.16
CA PRO A 22 12.92 -24.20 8.80
C PRO A 22 11.69 -24.81 9.50
N PRO A 23 10.85 -24.00 10.16
CA PRO A 23 9.66 -24.54 10.81
C PRO A 23 8.82 -25.27 9.76
N CYS A 24 8.66 -26.59 9.94
CA CYS A 24 7.86 -27.42 9.03
C CYS A 24 6.37 -27.09 9.12
N ASP A 25 5.95 -26.50 10.24
CA ASP A 25 4.58 -26.10 10.53
C ASP A 25 4.58 -24.64 10.97
N ILE A 26 4.04 -23.75 10.13
CA ILE A 26 3.85 -22.33 10.44
C ILE A 26 2.34 -22.09 10.47
N ASP A 27 1.80 -21.80 11.65
CA ASP A 27 0.37 -21.50 11.81
C ASP A 27 0.08 -20.03 11.49
N TYR A 28 0.97 -19.12 11.90
CA TYR A 28 0.75 -17.69 11.85
C TYR A 28 2.00 -16.92 11.42
N VAL A 29 1.78 -15.73 10.85
CA VAL A 29 2.83 -14.78 10.47
C VAL A 29 2.49 -13.42 11.05
N HIS A 30 3.53 -12.71 11.50
CA HIS A 30 3.50 -11.30 11.88
C HIS A 30 4.72 -10.64 11.21
N PHE A 31 4.52 -9.52 10.52
CA PHE A 31 5.62 -8.78 9.88
C PHE A 31 6.00 -7.58 10.74
N VAL A 32 7.31 -7.33 10.85
CA VAL A 32 7.85 -6.12 11.47
C VAL A 32 8.95 -5.58 10.58
N ASP A 33 8.90 -4.27 10.30
CA ASP A 33 9.97 -3.62 9.56
C ASP A 33 11.23 -3.58 10.42
N SER A 34 12.41 -3.65 9.79
CA SER A 34 13.68 -3.76 10.52
C SER A 34 14.04 -2.54 11.36
N ASP A 35 13.40 -1.40 11.07
CA ASP A 35 13.50 -0.15 11.80
C ASP A 35 12.37 0.04 12.83
N ASP A 36 11.42 -0.89 12.93
CA ASP A 36 10.34 -0.91 13.94
C ASP A 36 10.59 -1.96 15.03
N MET A 37 9.72 -1.99 16.04
CA MET A 37 9.80 -2.93 17.16
C MET A 37 8.42 -3.49 17.51
N LEU A 38 8.40 -4.67 18.14
CA LEU A 38 7.21 -5.18 18.81
C LEU A 38 7.28 -4.89 20.31
N SER A 39 6.12 -4.70 20.96
CA SER A 39 6.05 -4.75 22.42
C SER A 39 6.48 -6.14 22.89
N ILE A 40 7.02 -6.22 24.12
CA ILE A 40 7.58 -7.47 24.65
C ILE A 40 6.56 -8.61 24.73
N ASP A 41 5.30 -8.26 24.89
CA ASP A 41 4.14 -9.14 25.03
C ASP A 41 3.29 -9.22 23.74
N CYS A 42 3.71 -8.58 22.64
CA CYS A 42 2.89 -8.51 21.41
C CYS A 42 2.49 -9.90 20.89
N ILE A 43 3.45 -10.83 20.82
CA ILE A 43 3.18 -12.18 20.31
C ILE A 43 2.27 -12.95 21.26
N GLU A 44 2.51 -12.88 22.57
CA GLU A 44 1.66 -13.51 23.59
C GLU A 44 0.23 -13.00 23.48
N GLN A 45 0.03 -11.69 23.47
CA GLN A 45 -1.29 -11.07 23.33
C GLN A 45 -1.98 -11.41 22.00
N CYS A 46 -1.22 -11.52 20.89
CA CYS A 46 -1.77 -11.98 19.62
C CYS A 46 -2.29 -13.42 19.71
N ILE A 47 -1.53 -14.33 20.32
CA ILE A 47 -1.92 -15.74 20.47
C ILE A 47 -3.09 -15.90 21.44
N GLU A 48 -3.16 -15.11 22.52
CA GLU A 48 -4.31 -15.09 23.41
C GLU A 48 -5.57 -14.53 22.73
N SER A 49 -5.40 -13.59 21.79
CA SER A 49 -6.51 -12.91 21.11
C SER A 49 -7.04 -13.65 19.87
N ILE A 50 -6.20 -14.41 19.17
CA ILE A 50 -6.53 -14.95 17.83
C ILE A 50 -7.74 -15.90 17.90
N GLY A 51 -7.81 -16.80 18.87
CA GLY A 51 -8.91 -17.78 18.96
C GLY A 51 -9.15 -18.48 17.61
N ASP A 52 -10.40 -18.49 17.15
CA ASP A 52 -10.81 -19.03 15.84
C ASP A 52 -10.74 -18.00 14.69
N ASN A 53 -10.09 -16.85 14.89
CA ASN A 53 -9.98 -15.78 13.89
C ASN A 53 -8.82 -16.03 12.93
N ASP A 54 -8.93 -15.50 11.71
CA ASP A 54 -7.86 -15.59 10.72
C ASP A 54 -6.82 -14.48 10.90
N ILE A 55 -7.19 -13.36 11.53
CA ILE A 55 -6.35 -12.17 11.71
C ILE A 55 -6.60 -11.55 13.09
N VAL A 56 -5.54 -11.14 13.78
CA VAL A 56 -5.56 -10.15 14.87
C VAL A 56 -5.01 -8.84 14.33
N TRP A 57 -5.80 -7.77 14.41
CA TRP A 57 -5.37 -6.40 14.13
C TRP A 57 -5.33 -5.64 15.45
N HIS A 58 -4.13 -5.30 15.91
CA HIS A 58 -3.89 -4.60 17.18
C HIS A 58 -3.47 -3.15 16.95
N ASP A 59 -3.35 -2.35 18.01
CA ASP A 59 -2.97 -0.94 17.91
C ASP A 59 -1.46 -0.75 17.72
N VAL A 60 -1.06 0.50 17.44
CA VAL A 60 0.32 0.92 17.18
C VAL A 60 0.71 2.10 18.07
N GLU A 61 1.88 2.01 18.69
CA GLU A 61 2.53 3.10 19.40
C GLU A 61 3.52 3.81 18.45
N TYR A 62 3.58 5.14 18.52
CA TYR A 62 4.48 5.93 17.69
C TYR A 62 5.64 6.49 18.51
N LEU A 63 6.86 6.12 18.15
CA LEU A 63 8.08 6.67 18.74
C LEU A 63 8.66 7.75 17.81
N TYR A 64 8.75 8.99 18.29
CA TYR A 64 9.32 10.12 17.53
C TYR A 64 10.78 10.35 17.92
N GLU A 65 11.69 10.14 16.98
CA GLU A 65 13.12 10.32 17.17
C GLU A 65 13.61 11.64 16.56
N GLU A 66 14.85 12.04 16.88
CA GLU A 66 15.57 13.11 16.17
C GLU A 66 14.85 14.47 16.14
N GLY A 67 13.99 14.73 17.14
CA GLY A 67 13.24 15.99 17.25
C GLY A 67 12.10 16.13 16.25
N ILE A 68 11.63 15.04 15.64
CA ILE A 68 10.44 15.04 14.79
C ILE A 68 9.22 15.45 15.63
N GLU A 69 8.38 16.32 15.06
CA GLU A 69 7.16 16.80 15.71
C GLU A 69 6.20 15.64 15.99
N ILE A 70 5.71 15.58 17.23
CA ILE A 70 4.75 14.59 17.68
C ILE A 70 3.43 14.83 16.94
N GLN A 71 2.90 13.77 16.34
CA GLN A 71 1.58 13.79 15.71
C GLN A 71 0.61 12.96 16.54
N SER A 72 -0.63 13.44 16.65
CA SER A 72 -1.69 12.67 17.30
C SER A 72 -2.42 11.86 16.26
N TYR A 73 -2.30 10.54 16.35
CA TYR A 73 -3.08 9.59 15.56
C TYR A 73 -4.21 9.02 16.42
N PRO A 74 -5.41 8.81 15.85
CA PRO A 74 -6.49 8.12 16.55
C PRO A 74 -6.06 6.67 16.82
N SER A 75 -6.55 6.10 17.92
CA SER A 75 -6.40 4.66 18.18
C SER A 75 -7.06 3.82 17.09
N LEU A 76 -6.68 2.55 16.96
CA LEU A 76 -7.30 1.64 16.00
C LEU A 76 -8.83 1.61 16.16
N LEU A 77 -9.31 1.47 17.39
CA LEU A 77 -10.74 1.47 17.70
C LEU A 77 -11.43 2.77 17.26
N GLN A 78 -10.81 3.93 17.53
CA GLN A 78 -11.34 5.22 17.09
C GLN A 78 -11.40 5.32 15.56
N SER A 79 -10.33 4.88 14.87
CA SER A 79 -10.26 4.90 13.40
C SER A 79 -11.33 4.02 12.75
N LEU A 80 -11.70 2.92 13.41
CA LEU A 80 -12.72 1.98 12.97
C LEU A 80 -14.13 2.37 13.43
N SER A 81 -14.25 3.36 14.33
CA SER A 81 -15.50 3.69 15.02
C SER A 81 -16.10 2.48 15.76
N ILE A 82 -15.24 1.70 16.43
CA ILE A 82 -15.59 0.50 17.20
C ILE A 82 -15.37 0.80 18.69
N THR A 83 -16.29 0.38 19.54
CA THR A 83 -16.12 0.48 21.00
C THR A 83 -15.27 -0.67 21.55
N GLN A 84 -14.65 -0.48 22.72
CA GLN A 84 -13.92 -1.55 23.39
C GLN A 84 -14.81 -2.77 23.67
N GLU A 85 -16.08 -2.53 24.03
CA GLU A 85 -17.06 -3.60 24.28
C GLU A 85 -17.30 -4.44 23.03
N GLU A 86 -17.52 -3.79 21.87
CA GLU A 86 -17.68 -4.49 20.59
C GLU A 86 -16.42 -5.27 20.20
N ALA A 87 -15.24 -4.67 20.35
CA ALA A 87 -13.96 -5.32 20.06
C ALA A 87 -13.75 -6.58 20.91
N ASN A 88 -14.14 -6.53 22.19
CA ASN A 88 -14.05 -7.67 23.10
C ASN A 88 -15.10 -8.74 22.77
N ALA A 89 -16.33 -8.34 22.45
CA ALA A 89 -17.47 -9.23 22.33
C ALA A 89 -17.53 -10.04 21.03
N LYS A 90 -16.95 -9.55 19.92
CA LYS A 90 -17.07 -10.24 18.62
C LYS A 90 -15.84 -10.16 17.72
N SER A 91 -15.88 -11.00 16.70
CA SER A 91 -15.06 -10.91 15.52
C SER A 91 -15.76 -10.10 14.43
N PHE A 92 -14.98 -9.56 13.50
CA PHE A 92 -15.47 -8.72 12.42
C PHE A 92 -15.20 -9.36 11.07
N THR A 93 -16.10 -9.11 10.13
CA THR A 93 -15.83 -9.33 8.71
C THR A 93 -15.04 -8.15 8.13
N PRO A 94 -14.33 -8.34 7.00
CA PRO A 94 -13.63 -7.24 6.32
C PRO A 94 -14.57 -6.08 5.97
N LEU A 95 -15.82 -6.38 5.57
CA LEU A 95 -16.80 -5.37 5.19
C LEU A 95 -17.27 -4.50 6.36
N GLU A 96 -17.37 -5.05 7.57
CA GLU A 96 -17.68 -4.28 8.77
C GLU A 96 -16.55 -3.29 9.08
N LEU A 97 -15.29 -3.78 9.09
CA LEU A 97 -14.12 -2.95 9.37
C LEU A 97 -13.93 -1.86 8.32
N TRP A 98 -14.17 -2.18 7.06
CA TRP A 98 -13.94 -1.25 5.95
C TRP A 98 -15.09 -0.29 5.70
N LYS A 99 -16.19 -0.33 6.47
CA LYS A 99 -17.40 0.46 6.20
C LYS A 99 -17.11 1.94 5.92
N ASN A 100 -16.27 2.56 6.75
CA ASN A 100 -15.96 4.00 6.70
C ASN A 100 -14.58 4.32 6.08
N MET A 101 -13.89 3.34 5.52
CA MET A 101 -12.55 3.56 4.94
C MET A 101 -12.61 3.95 3.47
N ASP A 102 -11.80 4.92 3.05
CA ASP A 102 -11.58 5.23 1.63
C ASP A 102 -10.36 4.51 1.04
N SER A 103 -9.46 4.03 1.88
CA SER A 103 -8.24 3.33 1.50
C SER A 103 -7.89 2.31 2.59
N PHE A 104 -7.14 1.28 2.22
CA PHE A 104 -6.67 0.25 3.13
C PHE A 104 -5.25 -0.19 2.76
N SER A 105 -4.45 -0.45 3.78
CA SER A 105 -3.11 -1.04 3.76
C SER A 105 -2.94 -1.80 5.06
N PHE A 106 -2.31 -2.98 5.00
CA PHE A 106 -2.04 -3.77 6.19
C PHE A 106 -0.88 -4.71 5.91
N VAL A 107 0.13 -4.70 6.79
CA VAL A 107 1.20 -5.70 6.80
C VAL A 107 1.83 -5.88 8.17
N HIS A 108 2.14 -4.78 8.87
CA HIS A 108 2.98 -4.79 10.07
C HIS A 108 2.20 -4.68 11.40
N GLN A 109 0.89 -4.44 11.34
CA GLN A 109 0.06 -4.12 12.49
C GLN A 109 -0.80 -5.31 12.95
N GLY A 110 -0.25 -6.52 12.90
CA GLY A 110 -0.99 -7.69 13.36
C GLY A 110 -0.44 -9.04 12.91
N LEU A 111 -1.07 -10.07 13.47
CA LEU A 111 -0.78 -11.48 13.22
C LEU A 111 -1.91 -12.08 12.39
N PHE A 112 -1.58 -12.96 11.46
CA PHE A 112 -2.57 -13.61 10.61
C PHE A 112 -2.20 -15.06 10.29
N ALA A 113 -3.22 -15.88 10.03
CA ALA A 113 -3.06 -17.28 9.66
C ALA A 113 -2.23 -17.42 8.37
N PHE A 114 -1.20 -18.26 8.42
CA PHE A 114 -0.28 -18.46 7.30
C PHE A 114 -1.00 -18.96 6.03
N SER A 115 -2.07 -19.75 6.21
CA SER A 115 -2.93 -20.25 5.13
C SER A 115 -3.56 -19.13 4.29
N LEU A 116 -3.78 -17.93 4.83
CA LEU A 116 -4.27 -16.78 4.05
C LEU A 116 -3.26 -16.32 2.98
N THR A 117 -1.99 -16.71 3.11
CA THR A 117 -0.92 -16.37 2.17
C THR A 117 -0.77 -17.36 1.02
N GLU A 118 -1.60 -18.41 0.96
CA GLU A 118 -1.61 -19.33 -0.17
C GLU A 118 -1.86 -18.55 -1.47
N ASN A 119 -0.86 -18.54 -2.36
CA ASN A 119 -0.86 -17.78 -3.62
C ASN A 119 -0.92 -16.24 -3.48
N LEU A 120 -0.67 -15.68 -2.29
CA LEU A 120 -0.56 -14.24 -2.07
C LEU A 120 0.90 -13.87 -1.75
N ARG A 121 1.47 -12.93 -2.50
CA ARG A 121 2.86 -12.45 -2.35
C ARG A 121 2.90 -10.94 -2.50
N PHE A 122 3.90 -10.30 -1.89
CA PHE A 122 4.20 -8.91 -2.18
C PHE A 122 4.56 -8.74 -3.64
N SER A 123 4.10 -7.64 -4.23
CA SER A 123 4.50 -7.24 -5.57
C SER A 123 5.72 -6.34 -5.45
N THR A 124 6.91 -6.88 -5.70
CA THR A 124 8.18 -6.16 -5.60
C THR A 124 8.72 -5.77 -6.99
N PRO A 125 9.55 -4.71 -7.08
CA PRO A 125 9.79 -3.68 -6.08
C PRO A 125 8.78 -2.53 -6.32
N LEU A 126 7.65 -2.52 -5.61
CA LEU A 126 6.68 -1.43 -5.71
C LEU A 126 6.66 -0.67 -4.39
N MET A 127 6.32 0.61 -4.41
CA MET A 127 5.89 1.31 -3.19
C MET A 127 4.46 0.92 -2.84
N ASN A 128 4.14 0.94 -1.54
CA ASN A 128 2.81 0.59 -1.03
C ASN A 128 2.36 -0.82 -1.48
N GLU A 129 3.30 -1.76 -1.52
CA GLU A 129 3.04 -3.18 -1.76
C GLU A 129 2.12 -3.78 -0.69
N ASP A 130 2.19 -3.24 0.52
CA ASP A 130 1.33 -3.51 1.68
C ASP A 130 -0.16 -3.24 1.40
N ALA A 131 -0.47 -2.30 0.50
CA ALA A 131 -1.83 -1.97 0.13
C ALA A 131 -2.50 -3.13 -0.60
N LEU A 132 -1.88 -3.61 -1.69
CA LEU A 132 -2.41 -4.72 -2.47
C LEU A 132 -2.44 -6.00 -1.63
N PHE A 133 -1.35 -6.28 -0.92
CA PHE A 133 -1.23 -7.46 -0.07
C PHE A 133 -2.31 -7.46 1.02
N GLY A 134 -2.40 -6.40 1.81
CA GLY A 134 -3.38 -6.28 2.90
C GLY A 134 -4.82 -6.35 2.40
N MET A 135 -5.16 -5.66 1.31
CA MET A 135 -6.52 -5.71 0.75
C MET A 135 -6.94 -7.12 0.32
N ILE A 136 -6.04 -7.91 -0.27
CA ILE A 136 -6.35 -9.29 -0.67
C ILE A 136 -6.35 -10.22 0.55
N LEU A 137 -5.38 -10.07 1.47
CA LEU A 137 -5.29 -10.84 2.70
C LEU A 137 -6.60 -10.75 3.51
N PHE A 138 -7.06 -9.52 3.77
CA PHE A 138 -8.33 -9.29 4.47
C PHE A 138 -9.52 -9.80 3.64
N ALA A 139 -9.50 -9.68 2.31
CA ALA A 139 -10.58 -10.23 1.49
C ALA A 139 -10.67 -11.76 1.53
N HIS A 140 -9.60 -12.47 1.95
CA HIS A 140 -9.62 -13.91 2.20
C HIS A 140 -10.07 -14.27 3.62
N ALA A 141 -9.91 -13.37 4.59
CA ALA A 141 -10.30 -13.60 5.97
C ALA A 141 -11.82 -13.69 6.14
N LYS A 142 -12.26 -14.64 6.97
CA LYS A 142 -13.65 -14.85 7.38
C LYS A 142 -13.93 -14.12 8.69
N ALA A 143 -12.99 -14.13 9.62
CA ALA A 143 -13.12 -13.54 10.94
C ALA A 143 -11.84 -12.80 11.35
N ILE A 144 -11.99 -11.56 11.78
CA ILE A 144 -10.90 -10.68 12.18
C ILE A 144 -11.15 -10.23 13.61
N LYS A 145 -10.19 -10.49 14.50
CA LYS A 145 -10.18 -9.93 15.84
C LYS A 145 -9.54 -8.55 15.82
N VAL A 146 -10.25 -7.54 16.33
CA VAL A 146 -9.68 -6.23 16.61
C VAL A 146 -9.30 -6.19 18.09
N ALA A 147 -8.05 -5.85 18.38
CA ALA A 147 -7.52 -5.75 19.72
C ALA A 147 -7.01 -4.33 20.02
N SER A 148 -7.12 -3.90 21.27
CA SER A 148 -6.81 -2.54 21.71
C SER A 148 -5.42 -2.40 22.32
N PHE A 149 -4.63 -3.47 22.39
CA PHE A 149 -3.27 -3.41 22.90
C PHE A 149 -2.32 -2.83 21.83
N TYR A 150 -1.26 -2.17 22.29
CA TYR A 150 -0.24 -1.54 21.43
C TYR A 150 0.88 -2.55 21.17
N GLY A 151 0.72 -3.40 20.16
CA GLY A 151 1.67 -4.47 19.86
C GLY A 151 2.86 -4.04 18.99
N LEU A 152 2.66 -3.04 18.12
CA LEU A 152 3.71 -2.50 17.25
C LEU A 152 4.18 -1.14 17.78
N ILE A 153 5.48 -0.91 17.75
CA ILE A 153 6.11 0.39 18.01
C ILE A 153 6.72 0.87 16.69
N TYR A 154 6.04 1.82 16.06
CA TYR A 154 6.44 2.42 14.79
C TYR A 154 7.40 3.59 15.03
N ARG A 155 8.60 3.53 14.45
CA ARG A 155 9.65 4.52 14.67
C ARG A 155 9.62 5.60 13.59
N HIS A 156 9.29 6.82 13.99
CA HIS A 156 9.48 8.00 13.15
C HIS A 156 10.90 8.54 13.29
N HIS A 157 11.69 8.46 12.21
CA HIS A 157 13.05 8.98 12.13
C HIS A 157 13.35 9.57 10.75
N THR A 158 14.37 10.44 10.63
CA THR A 158 14.66 11.20 9.40
C THR A 158 15.21 10.37 8.26
N ASN A 159 15.76 9.18 8.57
CA ASN A 159 16.21 8.21 7.57
C ASN A 159 15.07 7.34 6.99
N SER A 160 13.82 7.55 7.43
CA SER A 160 12.67 6.81 6.90
C SER A 160 12.42 7.15 5.42
N VAL A 161 12.01 6.14 4.66
CA VAL A 161 11.69 6.27 3.22
C VAL A 161 10.29 6.89 2.97
N SER A 162 9.51 7.04 4.03
CA SER A 162 8.19 7.68 4.04
C SER A 162 8.28 9.20 3.82
N THR A 163 7.16 9.91 3.80
CA THR A 163 7.06 11.33 3.41
C THR A 163 7.76 12.32 4.34
N HIS A 164 8.30 11.89 5.48
CA HIS A 164 8.84 12.79 6.51
C HIS A 164 10.05 13.64 6.04
N GLY A 165 10.86 13.15 5.09
CA GLY A 165 11.95 13.92 4.49
C GLY A 165 11.51 14.98 3.47
N GLU A 166 10.28 14.91 2.93
CA GLU A 166 9.83 15.82 1.86
C GLU A 166 9.65 17.26 2.32
N ALA A 167 9.15 17.46 3.54
CA ALA A 167 9.02 18.78 4.15
C ALA A 167 10.37 19.51 4.26
N GLN A 168 11.47 18.75 4.24
CA GLN A 168 12.85 19.23 4.31
C GLN A 168 13.57 19.15 2.95
N ASN A 169 12.87 18.82 1.86
CA ASN A 169 13.44 18.54 0.52
C ASN A 169 14.57 17.48 0.54
N LEU A 170 14.54 16.56 1.51
CA LEU A 170 15.49 15.47 1.60
C LEU A 170 14.99 14.31 0.72
N TYR A 171 15.63 14.17 -0.43
CA TYR A 171 15.43 13.03 -1.34
C TYR A 171 16.60 12.05 -1.23
N ARG A 172 16.37 10.79 -1.61
CA ARG A 172 17.38 9.73 -1.47
C ARG A 172 18.71 10.13 -2.13
N LYS A 173 19.81 9.89 -1.41
CA LYS A 173 21.19 10.07 -1.94
C LYS A 173 21.52 9.09 -3.06
N SER A 174 20.88 7.91 -3.05
CA SER A 174 21.05 6.88 -4.07
C SER A 174 19.72 6.13 -4.29
N TYR A 175 19.51 5.66 -5.51
CA TYR A 175 18.33 4.90 -5.90
C TYR A 175 18.75 3.48 -6.33
N PRO A 176 17.91 2.46 -6.09
CA PRO A 176 18.14 1.12 -6.61
C PRO A 176 18.23 1.08 -8.13
N SER A 177 18.96 0.11 -8.68
CA SER A 177 19.22 0.00 -10.13
C SER A 177 17.96 -0.09 -10.99
N PHE A 178 16.88 -0.69 -10.50
CA PHE A 178 15.62 -0.78 -11.24
C PHE A 178 14.96 0.59 -11.48
N MET A 179 15.34 1.62 -10.72
CA MET A 179 14.84 2.99 -10.89
C MET A 179 15.64 3.80 -11.93
N LEU A 180 16.72 3.23 -12.50
CA LEU A 180 17.59 3.94 -13.44
C LEU A 180 16.85 4.62 -14.61
N PRO A 181 15.84 4.01 -15.26
CA PRO A 181 15.08 4.68 -16.31
C PRO A 181 14.43 5.99 -15.83
N MET A 182 13.92 6.03 -14.60
CA MET A 182 13.33 7.23 -14.00
C MET A 182 14.39 8.26 -13.64
N ILE A 183 15.53 7.84 -13.08
CA ILE A 183 16.64 8.74 -12.73
C ILE A 183 17.13 9.49 -13.97
N VAL A 184 17.39 8.76 -15.05
CA VAL A 184 17.84 9.32 -16.33
C VAL A 184 16.76 10.20 -16.94
N ALA A 185 15.51 9.75 -16.96
CA ALA A 185 14.43 10.54 -17.53
C ALA A 185 14.21 11.85 -16.75
N PHE A 186 14.22 11.83 -15.42
CA PHE A 186 13.95 13.02 -14.62
C PHE A 186 15.19 13.82 -14.23
N ASN A 187 16.36 13.54 -14.84
CA ASN A 187 17.61 14.26 -14.58
C ASN A 187 17.95 14.34 -13.08
N ASN A 188 17.76 13.22 -12.36
CA ASN A 188 17.96 13.13 -10.92
C ASN A 188 17.06 14.06 -10.06
N ASP A 189 15.95 14.58 -10.61
CA ASP A 189 14.96 15.35 -9.86
C ASP A 189 14.22 14.44 -8.87
N GLY A 190 14.56 14.57 -7.57
CA GLY A 190 14.03 13.70 -6.52
C GLY A 190 12.52 13.75 -6.39
N TYR A 191 11.91 14.93 -6.57
CA TYR A 191 10.46 15.09 -6.55
C TYR A 191 9.78 14.26 -7.64
N SER A 192 10.20 14.43 -8.90
CA SER A 192 9.61 13.71 -10.03
C SER A 192 9.85 12.21 -9.94
N ILE A 193 11.05 11.78 -9.55
CA ILE A 193 11.37 10.36 -9.38
C ILE A 193 10.43 9.72 -8.35
N LYS A 194 10.32 10.33 -7.16
CA LYS A 194 9.50 9.79 -6.06
C LYS A 194 8.02 9.72 -6.44
N HIS A 195 7.46 10.82 -6.92
CA HIS A 195 6.01 10.91 -7.20
C HIS A 195 5.60 10.12 -8.43
N TYR A 196 6.44 10.07 -9.47
CA TYR A 196 6.19 9.22 -10.62
C TYR A 196 6.28 7.74 -10.24
N TYR A 197 7.29 7.34 -9.46
CA TYR A 197 7.43 5.96 -8.99
C TYR A 197 6.28 5.52 -8.08
N PHE A 198 5.80 6.41 -7.21
CA PHE A 198 4.61 6.18 -6.40
C PHE A 198 3.36 5.93 -7.27
N GLY A 199 3.12 6.76 -8.27
CA GLY A 199 2.02 6.57 -9.22
C GLY A 199 2.17 5.31 -10.07
N TYR A 200 3.38 4.99 -10.50
CA TYR A 200 3.70 3.72 -11.16
C TYR A 200 3.34 2.53 -10.27
N SER A 201 3.72 2.58 -8.99
CA SER A 201 3.38 1.54 -8.01
C SER A 201 1.87 1.40 -7.80
N CYS A 202 1.16 2.53 -7.68
CA CYS A 202 -0.30 2.54 -7.62
C CYS A 202 -0.96 1.91 -8.85
N THR A 203 -0.34 2.01 -10.03
CA THR A 203 -0.82 1.36 -11.26
C THR A 203 -0.84 -0.16 -11.09
N PHE A 204 0.22 -0.74 -10.54
CA PHE A 204 0.29 -2.17 -10.26
C PHE A 204 -0.65 -2.62 -9.15
N VAL A 205 -0.82 -1.82 -8.09
CA VAL A 205 -1.84 -2.08 -7.05
C VAL A 205 -3.23 -2.16 -7.68
N CYS A 206 -3.59 -1.21 -8.55
CA CYS A 206 -4.88 -1.22 -9.24
C CYS A 206 -5.03 -2.43 -10.17
N LEU A 207 -4.01 -2.77 -10.95
CA LEU A 207 -4.05 -3.93 -11.86
C LEU A 207 -4.15 -5.25 -11.10
N GLY A 208 -3.44 -5.38 -9.97
CA GLY A 208 -3.50 -6.53 -9.08
C GLY A 208 -4.90 -6.73 -8.49
N LEU A 209 -5.51 -5.66 -7.97
CA LEU A 209 -6.90 -5.69 -7.49
C LEU A 209 -7.88 -6.05 -8.62
N LEU A 210 -7.74 -5.45 -9.80
CA LEU A 210 -8.60 -5.74 -10.94
C LEU A 210 -8.53 -7.22 -11.32
N ARG A 211 -7.31 -7.78 -11.40
CA ARG A 211 -7.09 -9.20 -11.67
C ARG A 211 -7.71 -10.08 -10.59
N TYR A 212 -7.55 -9.73 -9.32
CA TYR A 212 -8.15 -10.46 -8.21
C TYR A 212 -9.68 -10.49 -8.30
N ILE A 213 -10.31 -9.33 -8.52
CA ILE A 213 -11.77 -9.18 -8.66
C ILE A 213 -12.33 -9.94 -9.87
N GLN A 214 -11.53 -10.08 -10.93
CA GLN A 214 -11.89 -10.82 -12.15
C GLN A 214 -11.55 -12.31 -12.08
N SER A 215 -10.88 -12.77 -11.02
CA SER A 215 -10.47 -14.16 -10.91
C SER A 215 -11.66 -15.09 -10.73
N PRO A 216 -11.61 -16.33 -11.26
CA PRO A 216 -12.64 -17.33 -11.02
C PRO A 216 -12.87 -17.58 -9.53
N HIS A 217 -11.78 -17.64 -8.74
CA HIS A 217 -11.83 -17.82 -7.29
C HIS A 217 -12.73 -16.77 -6.61
N PHE A 218 -12.53 -15.49 -6.93
CA PHE A 218 -13.35 -14.42 -6.38
C PHE A 218 -14.80 -14.48 -6.88
N ALA A 219 -15.01 -14.83 -8.16
CA ALA A 219 -16.35 -14.93 -8.74
C ALA A 219 -17.20 -16.05 -8.10
N HIS A 220 -16.59 -17.17 -7.71
CA HIS A 220 -17.30 -18.30 -7.07
C HIS A 220 -17.89 -17.92 -5.71
N ASN A 221 -17.22 -17.03 -4.96
CA ASN A 221 -17.69 -16.58 -3.66
C ASN A 221 -18.85 -15.56 -3.73
N ASN A 222 -19.22 -15.08 -4.93
CA ASN A 222 -20.34 -14.19 -5.25
C ASN A 222 -20.59 -13.02 -4.25
N ASN A 223 -19.53 -12.44 -3.69
CA ASN A 223 -19.65 -11.37 -2.70
C ASN A 223 -19.65 -9.99 -3.38
N ALA A 224 -20.84 -9.58 -3.86
CA ALA A 224 -21.03 -8.32 -4.57
C ALA A 224 -20.65 -7.08 -3.71
N ALA A 225 -20.86 -7.14 -2.39
CA ALA A 225 -20.51 -6.05 -1.48
C ALA A 225 -18.98 -5.90 -1.36
N LEU A 226 -18.26 -7.00 -1.18
CA LEU A 226 -16.79 -7.02 -1.16
C LEU A 226 -16.23 -6.53 -2.49
N ARG A 227 -16.79 -6.98 -3.61
CA ARG A 227 -16.42 -6.51 -4.95
C ARG A 227 -16.54 -4.98 -5.06
N LYS A 228 -17.69 -4.44 -4.64
CA LYS A 228 -17.96 -3.00 -4.66
C LYS A 228 -16.95 -2.24 -3.79
N LYS A 229 -16.59 -2.77 -2.62
CA LYS A 229 -15.63 -2.14 -1.71
C LYS A 229 -14.21 -2.13 -2.28
N LEU A 230 -13.73 -3.25 -2.80
CA LEU A 230 -12.41 -3.34 -3.44
C LEU A 230 -12.31 -2.42 -4.67
N ILE A 231 -13.38 -2.32 -5.47
CA ILE A 231 -13.44 -1.33 -6.57
C ILE A 231 -13.37 0.10 -6.03
N ALA A 232 -13.99 0.41 -4.90
CA ALA A 232 -13.91 1.73 -4.29
C ALA A 232 -12.47 2.09 -3.85
N PHE A 233 -11.76 1.16 -3.21
CA PHE A 233 -10.34 1.32 -2.87
C PHE A 233 -9.48 1.50 -4.13
N MET A 234 -9.70 0.67 -5.15
CA MET A 234 -9.00 0.77 -6.43
C MET A 234 -9.19 2.14 -7.09
N LYS A 235 -10.40 2.73 -7.02
CA LYS A 235 -10.67 4.07 -7.57
C LYS A 235 -9.91 5.17 -6.85
N VAL A 236 -9.63 5.03 -5.55
CA VAL A 236 -8.79 5.98 -4.81
C VAL A 236 -7.34 5.85 -5.26
N ARG A 237 -6.81 4.63 -5.36
CA ARG A 237 -5.45 4.39 -5.88
C ARG A 237 -5.28 4.83 -7.34
N ALA A 238 -6.34 4.73 -8.15
CA ALA A 238 -6.34 5.16 -9.54
C ALA A 238 -6.05 6.67 -9.69
N ILE A 239 -6.40 7.50 -8.71
CA ILE A 239 -6.06 8.94 -8.72
C ILE A 239 -4.54 9.11 -8.86
N TYR A 240 -3.78 8.39 -8.03
CA TYR A 240 -2.32 8.43 -8.04
C TYR A 240 -1.73 7.73 -9.27
N ALA A 241 -2.32 6.60 -9.69
CA ALA A 241 -1.89 5.88 -10.88
C ALA A 241 -1.95 6.77 -12.14
N PHE A 242 -3.08 7.43 -12.38
CA PHE A 242 -3.24 8.33 -13.51
C PHE A 242 -2.46 9.64 -13.37
N ASN A 243 -2.13 10.08 -12.14
CA ASN A 243 -1.31 11.27 -11.93
C ASN A 243 0.12 11.13 -12.49
N THR A 244 0.60 9.92 -12.80
CA THR A 244 1.84 9.73 -13.58
C THR A 244 1.82 10.47 -14.93
N MET A 245 0.63 10.77 -15.46
CA MET A 245 0.47 11.40 -16.78
C MET A 245 0.74 12.90 -16.78
N ILE A 246 0.80 13.55 -15.61
CA ILE A 246 1.09 14.99 -15.52
C ILE A 246 2.59 15.29 -15.75
N PHE A 247 3.44 14.27 -15.59
CA PHE A 247 4.87 14.35 -15.82
C PHE A 247 5.19 14.42 -17.33
N ASP A 248 6.33 15.03 -17.66
CA ASP A 248 6.70 15.28 -19.06
C ASP A 248 7.19 14.05 -19.81
N LYS A 249 7.61 13.04 -19.05
CA LYS A 249 8.23 11.80 -19.51
C LYS A 249 7.49 10.62 -18.86
N ASP A 250 7.45 9.50 -19.58
CA ASP A 250 6.83 8.24 -19.15
C ASP A 250 7.85 7.09 -19.26
N PRO A 251 8.94 7.12 -18.47
CA PRO A 251 10.06 6.17 -18.60
C PRO A 251 9.67 4.70 -18.34
N MET A 252 8.55 4.46 -17.65
CA MET A 252 8.07 3.12 -17.32
C MET A 252 6.87 2.69 -18.18
N HIS A 253 6.54 3.44 -19.24
CA HIS A 253 5.41 3.16 -20.13
C HIS A 253 4.07 2.99 -19.39
N THR A 254 3.88 3.77 -18.31
CA THR A 254 2.72 3.67 -17.42
C THR A 254 1.41 3.94 -18.17
N ARG A 255 1.43 4.78 -19.21
CA ARG A 255 0.23 5.08 -20.01
C ARG A 255 -0.44 3.83 -20.59
N GLU A 256 0.37 2.89 -21.08
CA GLU A 256 -0.13 1.63 -21.66
C GLU A 256 -0.70 0.71 -20.58
N LEU A 257 -0.04 0.67 -19.41
CA LEU A 257 -0.49 -0.11 -18.25
C LEU A 257 -1.82 0.39 -17.68
N LEU A 258 -2.13 1.68 -17.85
CA LEU A 258 -3.36 2.31 -17.35
C LEU A 258 -4.62 1.98 -18.18
N LYS A 259 -4.50 1.44 -19.39
CA LYS A 259 -5.65 1.19 -20.29
C LYS A 259 -6.77 0.35 -19.65
N PRO A 260 -6.49 -0.77 -18.95
CA PRO A 260 -7.53 -1.53 -18.26
C PRO A 260 -8.25 -0.77 -17.14
N LEU A 261 -7.65 0.34 -16.67
CA LEU A 261 -8.16 1.15 -15.57
C LEU A 261 -9.00 2.35 -16.01
N GLU A 262 -9.10 2.63 -17.32
CA GLU A 262 -9.93 3.70 -17.88
C GLU A 262 -11.38 3.71 -17.33
N PRO A 263 -12.07 2.55 -17.19
CA PRO A 263 -13.43 2.50 -16.62
C PRO A 263 -13.52 2.94 -15.16
N TYR A 264 -12.39 3.12 -14.45
CA TYR A 264 -12.31 3.42 -13.02
C TYR A 264 -11.80 4.84 -12.73
N MET A 265 -11.78 5.72 -13.74
CA MET A 265 -11.31 7.10 -13.62
C MET A 265 -12.30 8.08 -12.95
N GLN A 266 -13.34 7.62 -12.24
CA GLN A 266 -14.39 8.51 -11.73
C GLN A 266 -13.85 9.57 -10.77
N LYS A 267 -12.89 9.20 -9.89
CA LYS A 267 -12.25 10.14 -8.95
C LYS A 267 -11.05 10.91 -9.56
N VAL A 268 -10.63 10.61 -10.79
CA VAL A 268 -9.47 11.24 -11.43
C VAL A 268 -9.82 12.65 -11.93
N SER A 269 -8.95 13.61 -11.66
CA SER A 269 -9.13 15.02 -12.02
C SER A 269 -9.20 15.25 -13.54
N LEU A 270 -9.90 16.31 -13.96
CA LEU A 270 -9.98 16.67 -15.38
C LEU A 270 -8.60 17.00 -15.99
N PRO A 271 -7.70 17.77 -15.35
CA PRO A 271 -6.35 17.98 -15.87
C PRO A 271 -5.58 16.68 -16.09
N THR A 272 -5.69 15.73 -15.16
CA THR A 272 -5.04 14.42 -15.29
C THR A 272 -5.64 13.61 -16.44
N LYS A 273 -6.97 13.63 -16.61
CA LYS A 273 -7.66 13.02 -17.76
C LYS A 273 -7.18 13.61 -19.09
N LEU A 274 -7.04 14.94 -19.17
CA LEU A 274 -6.52 15.62 -20.36
C LEU A 274 -5.06 15.22 -20.64
N ALA A 275 -4.23 15.09 -19.60
CA ALA A 275 -2.85 14.62 -19.75
C ALA A 275 -2.78 13.17 -20.25
N TYR A 276 -3.77 12.34 -19.89
CA TYR A 276 -3.89 10.95 -20.33
C TYR A 276 -4.45 10.80 -21.76
N PHE A 277 -5.58 11.41 -22.09
CA PHE A 277 -6.22 11.24 -23.40
C PHE A 277 -5.63 12.16 -24.48
N THR A 278 -5.18 13.35 -24.10
CA THR A 278 -4.76 14.41 -25.04
C THR A 278 -3.41 15.05 -24.63
N PRO A 279 -2.31 14.28 -24.56
CA PRO A 279 -1.05 14.73 -23.97
C PRO A 279 -0.44 15.98 -24.65
N ARG A 280 -0.59 16.10 -25.98
CA ARG A 280 -0.10 17.28 -26.73
C ARG A 280 -0.83 18.56 -26.33
N PHE A 281 -2.16 18.49 -26.22
CA PHE A 281 -3.00 19.61 -25.82
C PHE A 281 -2.75 20.01 -24.36
N TYR A 282 -2.64 19.02 -23.46
CA TYR A 282 -2.28 19.25 -22.07
C TYR A 282 -0.94 19.98 -21.93
N LYS A 283 0.10 19.54 -22.67
CA LYS A 283 1.41 20.20 -22.68
C LYS A 283 1.31 21.66 -23.14
N LEU A 284 0.55 21.93 -24.21
CA LEU A 284 0.32 23.29 -24.71
C LEU A 284 -0.35 24.17 -23.64
N MET A 285 -1.46 23.71 -23.05
CA MET A 285 -2.17 24.42 -21.98
C MET A 285 -1.26 24.74 -20.79
N ARG A 286 -0.43 23.77 -20.39
CA ARG A 286 0.47 23.93 -19.25
C ARG A 286 1.55 24.97 -19.51
N THR A 287 2.10 25.00 -20.73
CA THR A 287 3.05 26.03 -21.16
C THR A 287 2.40 27.41 -21.14
N LEU A 288 1.22 27.57 -21.74
CA LEU A 288 0.47 28.84 -21.73
C LEU A 288 0.20 29.33 -20.31
N LYS A 289 -0.22 28.45 -19.41
CA LYS A 289 -0.46 28.79 -17.99
C LYS A 289 0.81 29.29 -17.29
N ARG A 290 1.97 28.68 -17.57
CA ARG A 290 3.27 29.12 -17.01
C ARG A 290 3.67 30.49 -17.55
N THR A 291 3.54 30.70 -18.85
CA THR A 291 3.84 31.99 -19.50
C THR A 291 2.95 33.11 -18.95
N LEU A 292 1.64 32.87 -18.84
CA LEU A 292 0.71 33.85 -18.27
C LEU A 292 1.06 34.18 -16.81
N LYS A 293 1.38 33.17 -15.99
CA LYS A 293 1.77 33.39 -14.60
C LYS A 293 3.02 34.27 -14.47
N ALA A 294 4.02 34.06 -15.33
CA ALA A 294 5.27 34.83 -15.35
C ALA A 294 5.07 36.28 -15.84
N ILE A 295 4.03 36.56 -16.63
CA ILE A 295 3.67 37.92 -17.06
C ILE A 295 2.92 38.68 -15.95
N THR A 296 2.19 37.96 -15.08
CA THR A 296 1.36 38.55 -14.02
C THR A 296 2.05 38.66 -12.65
N SER A 297 3.30 38.19 -12.53
CA SER A 297 4.13 38.21 -11.30
C SER A 297 5.29 39.18 -11.46
#